data_AF-A0A4Z2J6K2-F1
#
_entry.id   AF-A0A4Z2J6K2-F1
#
_cell.length_a   1.000
_cell.length_b   1.000
_cell.length_c   1.000
_cell.angle_alpha   90.00
_cell.angle_beta   90.00
_cell.angle_gamma   90.00
#
_symmetry.space_group_name_H-M   'P 1'
#
loop_
_entity.id
_entity.type
_entity.pdbx_description
1 polymer ?
#
loop_
_entity_poly.entity_id
_entity_poly.type
_entity_poly.pdbx_seq_one_letter_code
_entity_poly.pdbx_strand_id
1 'polypeptide(L)'
;MHAHGASKPSGGFDVKALRAFRVLRPLRLVSGVPSLQVVLNSIIKAMVPLLHIALLVLFVIIIYAIIGLELFIGKMHATCFLPGSGMIAEEEPAPCAISGHGRQCPINGSECREGWHGPNGGITNFDNFLFAMLTVFQCITMEGWTDVLYWVSLCTTSSTSCDCHTPLAEMSI
;
A
#
# COMPACT_ATOMS: atom_id res chain seq x y z
N MET A 1 12.27 -24.82 -40.85
CA MET A 1 12.25 -23.34 -40.94
C MET A 1 10.82 -22.88 -40.72
N HIS A 2 10.45 -22.40 -39.53
CA HIS A 2 9.17 -21.74 -39.28
C HIS A 2 9.44 -20.49 -38.44
N ALA A 3 9.40 -19.34 -39.10
CA ALA A 3 9.44 -18.04 -38.46
C ALA A 3 8.01 -17.66 -38.06
N HIS A 4 7.73 -17.54 -36.76
CA HIS A 4 6.53 -16.89 -36.25
C HIS A 4 6.87 -15.45 -35.87
N GLY A 5 6.17 -14.53 -36.54
CA GLY A 5 6.42 -13.10 -36.52
C GLY A 5 6.19 -12.45 -35.17
N ALA A 6 6.96 -11.38 -34.96
CA ALA A 6 6.85 -10.46 -33.85
C ALA A 6 5.45 -9.83 -33.76
N SER A 7 4.80 -10.00 -32.61
CA SER A 7 3.59 -9.28 -32.21
C SER A 7 3.94 -7.86 -31.78
N LYS A 8 3.54 -6.88 -32.58
CA LYS A 8 3.56 -5.44 -32.26
C LYS A 8 2.38 -5.13 -31.31
N PRO A 9 2.56 -4.43 -30.18
CA PRO A 9 1.42 -4.01 -29.36
C PRO A 9 0.72 -2.86 -30.10
N SER A 10 -0.48 -3.13 -30.61
CA SER A 10 -1.37 -2.11 -31.15
C SER A 10 -2.00 -1.37 -29.97
N GLY A 11 -1.44 -0.21 -29.63
CA GLY A 11 -2.09 0.80 -28.78
C GLY A 11 -3.34 1.34 -29.46
N GLY A 12 -4.46 0.66 -29.30
CA GLY A 12 -5.78 1.17 -29.64
C GLY A 12 -6.24 2.10 -28.51
N PHE A 13 -6.42 3.39 -28.80
CA PHE A 13 -7.01 4.32 -27.85
C PHE A 13 -8.43 3.87 -27.49
N ASP A 14 -8.66 3.63 -26.20
CA ASP A 14 -9.94 3.20 -25.65
C ASP A 14 -11.02 4.29 -25.88
N VAL A 15 -11.88 4.08 -26.87
CA VAL A 15 -13.01 4.99 -27.17
C VAL A 15 -13.97 5.17 -25.99
N LYS A 16 -13.94 4.24 -25.02
CA LYS A 16 -14.63 4.36 -23.73
C LYS A 16 -14.02 5.45 -22.84
N ALA A 17 -12.69 5.56 -22.78
CA ALA A 17 -12.02 6.63 -22.06
C ALA A 17 -12.30 8.00 -22.72
N LEU A 18 -12.37 8.05 -24.05
CA LEU A 18 -12.70 9.29 -24.78
C LEU A 18 -14.11 9.82 -24.48
N ARG A 19 -15.05 8.94 -24.11
CA ARG A 19 -16.40 9.34 -23.68
C ARG A 19 -16.41 10.01 -22.30
N ALA A 20 -15.44 9.69 -21.44
CA ALA A 20 -15.32 10.28 -20.10
C ALA A 20 -15.00 11.78 -20.13
N PHE A 21 -14.29 12.30 -21.15
CA PHE A 21 -13.98 13.74 -21.28
C PHE A 21 -15.22 14.65 -21.35
N ARG A 22 -16.42 14.09 -21.59
CA ARG A 22 -17.68 14.84 -21.50
C ARG A 22 -17.94 15.36 -20.08
N VAL A 23 -17.37 14.72 -19.05
CA VAL A 23 -17.42 15.19 -17.64
C VAL A 23 -16.71 16.52 -17.44
N LEU A 24 -15.81 16.93 -18.34
CA LEU A 24 -15.11 18.22 -18.29
C LEU A 24 -15.92 19.37 -18.90
N ARG A 25 -17.07 19.11 -19.53
CA ARG A 25 -17.92 20.17 -20.12
C ARG A 25 -18.34 21.25 -19.11
N PRO A 26 -18.66 20.97 -17.83
CA PRO A 26 -18.96 21.99 -16.84
C PRO A 26 -17.82 22.99 -16.61
N LEU A 27 -16.54 22.61 -16.84
CA LEU A 27 -15.41 23.55 -16.76
C LEU A 27 -15.50 24.65 -17.84
N ARG A 28 -16.17 24.40 -18.98
CA ARG A 28 -16.44 25.44 -19.99
C ARG A 28 -17.49 26.45 -19.54
N LEU A 29 -18.42 26.08 -18.65
CA LEU A 29 -19.35 27.04 -18.04
C LEU A 29 -18.61 28.02 -17.13
N VAL A 30 -17.52 27.56 -16.48
CA VAL A 30 -16.66 28.42 -15.66
C VAL A 30 -15.96 29.50 -16.50
N SER A 31 -15.59 29.20 -17.74
CA SER A 31 -15.03 30.20 -18.65
C SER A 31 -16.06 31.18 -19.23
N GLY A 32 -17.36 30.92 -19.10
CA GLY A 32 -18.43 31.77 -19.62
C GLY A 32 -18.90 32.86 -18.65
N VAL A 33 -18.64 32.70 -17.35
CA VAL A 33 -19.07 33.64 -16.30
C VAL A 33 -17.84 34.32 -15.68
N PRO A 34 -17.61 35.63 -15.90
CA PRO A 34 -16.39 36.32 -15.45
C PRO A 34 -16.22 36.30 -13.92
N SER A 35 -17.31 36.23 -13.15
CA SER A 35 -17.27 36.13 -11.69
C SER A 35 -16.56 34.85 -11.20
N LEU A 36 -16.79 33.70 -11.84
CA LEU A 36 -16.21 32.42 -11.39
C LEU A 36 -14.73 32.28 -11.78
N GLN A 37 -14.30 32.94 -12.85
CA GLN A 37 -12.89 33.02 -13.24
C GLN A 37 -12.03 33.74 -12.20
N VAL A 38 -12.57 34.79 -11.57
CA VAL A 38 -11.89 35.51 -10.48
C VAL A 38 -11.63 34.59 -9.29
N VAL A 39 -12.61 33.75 -8.94
CA VAL A 39 -12.48 32.77 -7.86
C VAL A 39 -11.43 31.71 -8.18
N LEU A 40 -11.47 31.10 -9.37
CA LEU A 40 -10.46 30.09 -9.76
C LEU A 40 -9.04 30.66 -9.84
N ASN A 41 -8.86 31.86 -10.39
CA ASN A 41 -7.54 32.50 -10.44
C ASN A 41 -7.01 32.82 -9.04
N SER A 42 -7.90 33.11 -8.09
CA SER A 42 -7.53 33.30 -6.68
C SER A 42 -7.08 31.99 -6.04
N ILE A 43 -7.76 30.88 -6.32
CA ILE A 43 -7.37 29.54 -5.86
C ILE A 43 -6.00 29.14 -6.41
N ILE A 44 -5.79 29.29 -7.72
CA ILE A 44 -4.51 28.92 -8.36
C ILE A 44 -3.35 29.75 -7.79
N LYS A 45 -3.54 31.05 -7.56
CA LYS A 45 -2.53 31.90 -6.92
C LYS A 45 -2.21 31.45 -5.49
N ALA A 46 -3.20 30.96 -4.76
CA ALA A 46 -3.02 30.44 -3.41
C ALA A 46 -2.33 29.06 -3.37
N MET A 47 -2.39 28.26 -4.45
CA MET A 47 -1.72 26.95 -4.51
C MET A 47 -0.19 27.04 -4.61
N VAL A 48 0.35 28.08 -5.24
CA VAL A 48 1.80 28.25 -5.43
C VAL A 48 2.59 28.24 -4.10
N PRO A 49 2.23 29.01 -3.06
CA PRO A 49 2.94 28.96 -1.78
C PRO A 49 2.73 27.62 -1.04
N LEU A 50 1.57 26.98 -1.21
CA LEU A 50 1.29 25.67 -0.60
C LEU A 50 2.13 24.54 -1.20
N LEU A 51 2.60 24.69 -2.45
CA LEU A 51 3.44 23.69 -3.11
C LEU A 51 4.76 23.46 -2.37
N HIS A 52 5.37 24.50 -1.78
CA HIS A 52 6.59 24.33 -1.00
C HIS A 52 6.37 23.47 0.26
N ILE A 53 5.24 23.65 0.94
CA ILE A 53 4.87 22.83 2.09
C ILE A 53 4.55 21.41 1.64
N ALA A 54 3.82 21.25 0.53
CA ALA A 54 3.52 19.94 -0.04
C ALA A 54 4.78 19.17 -0.44
N LEU A 55 5.80 19.83 -0.99
CA LEU A 55 7.09 19.21 -1.28
C LEU A 55 7.81 18.74 -0.01
N LEU A 56 7.76 19.52 1.08
CA LEU A 56 8.31 19.12 2.37
C LEU A 56 7.60 17.86 2.90
N VAL A 57 6.27 17.84 2.87
CA VAL A 57 5.47 16.68 3.29
C VAL A 57 5.76 15.46 2.43
N LEU A 58 5.85 15.62 1.10
CA LEU A 58 6.21 14.54 0.19
C LEU A 58 7.59 13.94 0.52
N PHE A 59 8.57 14.79 0.83
CA PHE A 59 9.90 14.32 1.23
C PHE A 59 9.87 13.51 2.53
N VAL A 60 9.09 13.95 3.52
CA VAL A 60 8.87 13.22 4.77
C VAL A 60 8.20 11.87 4.51
N ILE A 61 7.19 11.81 3.64
CA ILE A 61 6.53 10.56 3.23
C ILE A 61 7.55 9.57 2.64
N ILE A 62 8.45 10.04 1.78
CA ILE A 62 9.47 9.18 1.15
C ILE A 62 10.38 8.57 2.21
N ILE A 63 10.85 9.37 3.18
CA ILE A 63 11.72 8.86 4.26
C ILE A 63 11.01 7.77 5.06
N TYR A 64 9.79 8.03 5.54
CA TYR A 64 9.03 7.05 6.31
C TYR A 64 8.63 5.82 5.49
N ALA A 65 8.38 5.98 4.19
CA ALA A 65 8.09 4.86 3.30
C ALA A 65 9.30 3.92 3.15
N ILE A 66 10.50 4.46 3.00
CA ILE A 66 11.74 3.65 2.93
C ILE A 66 11.98 2.95 4.27
N ILE A 67 11.83 3.64 5.40
CA ILE A 67 11.97 3.03 6.73
C ILE A 67 10.95 1.89 6.91
N GLY A 68 9.70 2.10 6.53
CA GLY A 68 8.66 1.09 6.61
C GLY A 68 8.92 -0.11 5.70
N LEU A 69 9.38 0.13 4.47
CA LEU A 69 9.77 -0.92 3.51
C LEU A 69 10.86 -1.82 4.09
N GLU A 70 11.95 -1.25 4.59
CA GLU A 70 13.06 -2.03 5.15
C GLU A 70 12.67 -2.84 6.40
N LEU A 71 11.77 -2.31 7.23
CA LEU A 71 11.38 -2.96 8.49
C LEU A 71 10.27 -4.01 8.34
N PHE A 72 9.33 -3.80 7.42
CA PHE A 72 8.08 -4.56 7.36
C PHE A 72 7.85 -5.30 6.04
N ILE A 73 8.86 -5.36 5.15
CA ILE A 73 8.78 -6.12 3.89
C ILE A 73 8.37 -7.58 4.14
N GLY A 74 7.31 -8.02 3.47
CA GLY A 74 6.77 -9.38 3.53
C GLY A 74 6.10 -9.75 4.85
N LYS A 75 6.15 -8.91 5.88
CA LYS A 75 5.63 -9.23 7.22
C LYS A 75 4.11 -9.20 7.28
N MET A 76 3.46 -8.42 6.43
CA MET A 76 2.00 -8.25 6.40
C MET A 76 1.25 -9.34 5.59
N HIS A 77 1.98 -10.31 5.05
CA HIS A 77 1.43 -11.38 4.20
C HIS A 77 1.16 -12.69 4.94
N ALA A 78 1.36 -12.70 6.27
CA ALA A 78 1.06 -13.83 7.14
C ALA A 78 -0.27 -13.61 7.88
N THR A 79 -1.18 -14.60 7.82
CA THR A 79 -2.43 -14.60 8.60
C THR A 79 -2.75 -16.01 9.11
N CYS A 80 -3.81 -16.12 9.89
CA CYS A 80 -4.25 -17.38 10.50
C CYS A 80 -5.08 -18.20 9.52
N PHE A 81 -4.60 -19.38 9.17
CA PHE A 81 -5.28 -20.34 8.32
C PHE A 81 -5.77 -21.56 9.12
N LEU A 82 -6.88 -22.14 8.69
CA LEU A 82 -7.33 -23.43 9.20
C LEU A 82 -6.48 -24.57 8.60
N PRO A 83 -6.06 -25.55 9.41
CA PRO A 83 -5.18 -26.62 8.97
C PRO A 83 -5.94 -27.51 7.97
N GLY A 84 -5.35 -27.72 6.79
CA GLY A 84 -5.87 -28.62 5.76
C GLY A 84 -6.96 -28.06 4.83
N SER A 85 -7.60 -26.92 5.13
CA SER A 85 -8.62 -26.32 4.24
C SER A 85 -8.08 -25.15 3.40
N GLY A 86 -6.98 -24.52 3.83
CA GLY A 86 -6.42 -23.33 3.16
C GLY A 86 -7.32 -22.10 3.26
N MET A 87 -8.39 -22.15 4.06
CA MET A 87 -9.25 -21.01 4.32
C MET A 87 -8.72 -20.18 5.48
N ILE A 88 -8.90 -18.86 5.37
CA ILE A 88 -8.62 -17.91 6.45
C ILE A 88 -9.56 -18.23 7.62
N ALA A 89 -9.02 -18.30 8.83
CA ALA A 89 -9.76 -18.71 10.02
C ALA A 89 -10.66 -17.60 10.59
N GLU A 90 -10.37 -16.34 10.29
CA GLU A 90 -11.06 -15.15 10.79
C GLU A 90 -11.84 -14.43 9.68
N GLU A 91 -13.01 -13.85 10.01
CA GLU A 91 -13.81 -13.05 9.08
C GLU A 91 -13.15 -11.70 8.76
N GLU A 92 -12.48 -11.11 9.75
CA GLU A 92 -11.61 -9.93 9.62
C GLU A 92 -10.14 -10.35 9.78
N PRO A 93 -9.47 -10.75 8.68
CA PRO A 93 -8.10 -11.23 8.75
C PRO A 93 -7.14 -10.13 9.21
N ALA A 94 -6.39 -10.43 10.26
CA ALA A 94 -5.28 -9.61 10.72
C ALA A 94 -3.94 -10.31 10.46
N PRO A 95 -2.84 -9.55 10.38
CA PRO A 95 -1.51 -10.14 10.34
C PRO A 95 -1.18 -10.94 11.61
N CYS A 96 -0.44 -12.03 11.46
CA CYS A 96 0.06 -12.85 12.56
C CYS A 96 1.59 -12.98 12.53
N ALA A 97 2.18 -13.31 13.67
CA ALA A 97 3.62 -13.57 13.77
C ALA A 97 3.90 -15.08 13.74
N ILE A 98 4.76 -15.51 12.82
CA ILE A 98 5.15 -16.93 12.65
C ILE A 98 6.08 -17.38 13.79
N SER A 99 6.89 -16.47 14.32
CA SER A 99 7.77 -16.70 15.46
C SER A 99 7.95 -15.39 16.25
N GLY A 100 7.85 -15.46 17.58
CA GLY A 100 7.98 -14.30 18.49
C GLY A 100 6.77 -14.08 19.40
N HIS A 101 6.73 -12.91 20.04
CA HIS A 101 5.65 -12.48 20.94
C HIS A 101 4.51 -11.73 20.20
N GLY A 102 4.43 -11.88 18.87
CA GLY A 102 3.44 -11.18 18.07
C GLY A 102 2.07 -11.83 18.22
N ARG A 103 1.09 -11.38 17.43
CA ARG A 103 -0.26 -11.97 17.50
C ARG A 103 -0.19 -13.45 17.14
N GLN A 104 -0.56 -14.29 18.11
CA GLN A 104 -0.81 -15.71 17.89
C GLN A 104 -2.27 -15.90 17.47
N CYS A 105 -2.51 -16.94 16.68
CA CYS A 105 -3.85 -17.21 16.20
C CYS A 105 -4.78 -17.63 17.37
N PRO A 106 -5.91 -16.94 17.58
CA PRO A 106 -6.78 -17.18 18.73
C PRO A 106 -7.61 -18.46 18.60
N ILE A 107 -7.79 -18.96 17.38
CA ILE A 107 -8.62 -20.14 17.10
C ILE A 107 -7.80 -21.42 17.28
N ASN A 108 -8.28 -22.32 18.12
CA ASN A 108 -7.62 -23.61 18.36
C ASN A 108 -7.44 -24.41 17.06
N GLY A 109 -6.20 -24.81 16.81
CA GLY A 109 -5.83 -25.56 15.61
C GLY A 109 -5.49 -24.70 14.40
N SER A 110 -5.72 -23.39 14.41
CA SER A 110 -5.27 -22.50 13.32
C SER A 110 -3.75 -22.29 13.35
N GLU A 111 -3.15 -22.20 12.17
CA GLU A 111 -1.71 -22.00 11.97
C GLU A 111 -1.45 -20.66 11.30
N CYS A 112 -0.42 -19.93 11.78
CA CYS A 112 0.02 -18.70 11.14
C CYS A 112 0.86 -19.07 9.91
N ARG A 113 0.43 -18.66 8.72
CA ARG A 113 1.11 -18.97 7.46
C ARG A 113 1.13 -17.77 6.52
N GLU A 114 2.22 -17.65 5.77
CA GLU A 114 2.34 -16.72 4.64
C GLU A 114 1.45 -17.16 3.46
N GLY A 115 1.01 -16.21 2.65
CA GLY A 115 0.13 -16.45 1.50
C GLY A 115 -1.19 -15.67 1.55
N TRP A 116 -1.35 -14.80 2.55
CA TRP A 116 -2.40 -13.80 2.54
C TRP A 116 -2.01 -12.62 1.65
N HIS A 117 -3.00 -12.03 1.01
CA HIS A 117 -2.87 -10.84 0.19
C HIS A 117 -2.40 -9.61 0.98
N GLY A 118 -2.67 -9.57 2.28
CA GLY A 118 -2.43 -8.42 3.15
C GLY A 118 -3.70 -7.59 3.39
N PRO A 119 -3.63 -6.62 4.32
CA PRO A 119 -4.79 -5.79 4.70
C PRO A 119 -5.37 -4.99 3.54
N ASN A 120 -6.68 -4.70 3.60
CA ASN A 120 -7.43 -3.96 2.57
C ASN A 120 -7.30 -4.52 1.15
N GLY A 121 -7.20 -5.85 1.03
CA GLY A 121 -6.86 -6.46 -0.24
C GLY A 121 -5.48 -6.01 -0.68
N GLY A 122 -4.48 -6.19 0.18
CA GLY A 122 -3.05 -5.92 -0.05
C GLY A 122 -2.72 -4.57 -0.65
N ILE A 123 -3.55 -3.54 -0.48
CA ILE A 123 -3.20 -2.16 -0.82
C ILE A 123 -2.32 -1.57 0.29
N THR A 124 -2.61 -1.93 1.53
CA THR A 124 -1.94 -1.41 2.71
C THR A 124 -0.82 -2.37 3.13
N ASN A 125 0.34 -2.22 2.49
CA ASN A 125 1.53 -3.04 2.71
C ASN A 125 2.81 -2.21 2.56
N PHE A 126 3.94 -2.81 2.98
CA PHE A 126 5.27 -2.23 2.88
C PHE A 126 6.20 -3.09 2.00
N ASP A 127 5.67 -3.73 0.96
CA ASP A 127 6.46 -4.63 0.10
C ASP A 127 7.05 -3.90 -1.11
N ASN A 128 6.43 -2.79 -1.52
CA ASN A 128 6.88 -1.96 -2.62
C ASN A 128 6.92 -0.51 -2.19
N PHE A 129 7.83 0.26 -2.78
CA PHE A 129 7.96 1.69 -2.50
C PHE A 129 6.65 2.48 -2.70
N LEU A 130 5.88 2.18 -3.74
CA LEU A 130 4.63 2.89 -4.01
C LEU A 130 3.51 2.55 -3.01
N PHE A 131 3.37 1.28 -2.63
CA PHE A 131 2.38 0.87 -1.62
C PHE A 131 2.77 1.34 -0.22
N ALA A 132 4.08 1.34 0.11
CA ALA A 132 4.60 1.94 1.33
C ALA A 132 4.30 3.44 1.40
N MET A 133 4.54 4.20 0.32
CA MET A 133 4.17 5.62 0.26
C MET A 133 2.66 5.85 0.42
N LEU A 134 1.82 5.03 -0.23
CA LEU A 134 0.36 5.13 -0.10
C LEU A 134 -0.09 4.88 1.35
N THR A 135 0.47 3.86 1.99
CA THR A 135 0.19 3.51 3.39
C THR A 135 0.62 4.63 4.34
N VAL A 136 1.81 5.20 4.15
CA VAL A 136 2.29 6.35 4.95
C VAL A 136 1.44 7.60 4.70
N PHE A 137 1.05 7.85 3.44
CA PHE A 137 0.16 8.95 3.10
C PHE A 137 -1.19 8.80 3.80
N GLN A 138 -1.80 7.60 3.76
CA GLN A 138 -3.03 7.28 4.50
C GLN A 138 -2.87 7.60 6.00
N CYS A 139 -1.75 7.19 6.61
CA CYS A 139 -1.47 7.49 8.02
C CYS A 139 -1.40 9.00 8.31
N ILE A 140 -0.75 9.79 7.45
CA ILE A 140 -0.62 11.25 7.63
C ILE A 140 -1.97 11.96 7.44
N THR A 141 -2.84 11.45 6.58
CA THR A 141 -4.20 11.98 6.41
C THR A 141 -5.13 11.68 7.59
N MET A 142 -4.64 10.95 8.60
CA MET A 142 -5.39 10.57 9.81
C MET A 142 -6.64 9.72 9.54
N GLU A 143 -6.65 9.00 8.42
CA GLU A 143 -7.71 8.06 8.06
C GLU A 143 -7.11 6.65 8.09
N GLY A 144 -7.74 5.71 8.81
CA GLY A 144 -7.25 4.32 8.93
C GLY A 144 -5.86 4.14 9.57
N TRP A 145 -5.25 5.20 10.13
CA TRP A 145 -3.88 5.15 10.68
C TRP A 145 -3.74 4.22 11.88
N THR A 146 -4.79 4.11 12.70
CA THR A 146 -4.82 3.19 13.85
C THR A 146 -4.76 1.74 13.40
N ASP A 147 -5.40 1.42 12.28
CA ASP A 147 -5.47 0.05 11.78
C ASP A 147 -4.09 -0.38 11.28
N VAL A 148 -3.40 0.50 10.55
CA VAL A 148 -2.00 0.30 10.16
C VAL A 148 -1.10 0.11 11.38
N LEU A 149 -1.26 0.94 12.41
CA LEU A 149 -0.51 0.81 13.66
C LEU A 149 -0.76 -0.55 14.33
N TYR A 150 -2.02 -0.98 14.41
CA TYR A 150 -2.35 -2.29 14.97
C TYR A 150 -1.75 -3.42 14.14
N TRP A 151 -1.92 -3.43 12.82
CA TRP A 151 -1.36 -4.44 11.93
C TRP A 151 0.17 -4.56 12.05
N VAL A 152 0.86 -3.42 12.09
CA VAL A 152 2.31 -3.39 12.33
C VAL A 152 2.63 -4.03 13.68
N SER A 153 1.95 -3.60 14.76
CA SER A 153 2.17 -4.12 16.12
C SER A 153 1.96 -5.63 16.22
N LEU A 154 0.95 -6.18 15.54
CA LEU A 154 0.66 -7.62 15.53
C LEU A 154 1.77 -8.42 14.84
N CYS A 155 2.41 -7.85 13.82
CA CYS A 155 3.58 -8.43 13.13
C CYS A 155 4.90 -8.20 13.89
N THR A 156 5.03 -7.10 14.63
CA THR A 156 6.31 -6.69 15.23
C THR A 156 6.33 -6.79 16.74
N THR A 157 6.96 -7.87 17.20
CA THR A 157 7.61 -7.95 18.50
C THR A 157 8.99 -8.55 18.33
N SER A 158 9.92 -7.76 17.80
CA SER A 158 11.33 -8.05 17.99
C SER A 158 11.77 -7.37 19.29
N SER A 159 11.90 -8.13 20.37
CA SER A 159 13.11 -7.94 21.16
C SER A 159 14.27 -8.43 20.27
N THR A 160 14.88 -7.53 19.51
CA THR A 160 16.28 -7.60 19.09
C THR A 160 16.82 -8.93 18.51
N SER A 161 16.13 -9.59 17.58
CA SER A 161 16.73 -10.69 16.78
C SER A 161 15.97 -10.90 15.46
N CYS A 162 16.18 -10.01 14.49
CA CYS A 162 15.95 -10.33 13.08
C CYS A 162 17.29 -10.78 12.50
N ASP A 163 17.62 -12.07 12.61
CA ASP A 163 18.58 -12.68 11.69
C ASP A 163 17.79 -13.38 10.58
N CYS A 164 17.55 -12.65 9.49
CA CYS A 164 17.31 -13.23 8.17
C CYS A 164 18.33 -12.64 7.20
N HIS A 165 19.62 -12.84 7.49
CA HIS A 165 20.67 -12.72 6.49
C HIS A 165 21.91 -13.56 6.82
N THR A 166 21.78 -14.89 6.84
CA THR A 166 22.91 -15.79 6.51
C THR A 166 22.41 -17.12 5.95
N PRO A 167 22.90 -17.56 4.77
CA PRO A 167 22.98 -18.97 4.47
C PRO A 167 24.25 -19.55 5.12
N LEU A 168 24.15 -20.79 5.64
CA LEU A 168 25.22 -21.73 6.03
C LEU A 168 25.70 -21.74 7.50
N ALA A 169 25.76 -22.98 8.03
CA ALA A 169 26.62 -23.49 9.10
C ALA A 169 26.34 -23.05 10.55
N GLU A 170 25.64 -23.90 11.31
CA GLU A 170 26.09 -24.45 12.60
C GLU A 170 25.15 -25.58 13.01
N MET A 171 25.49 -26.78 12.53
CA MET A 171 25.14 -28.04 13.16
C MET A 171 26.29 -28.37 14.11
N SER A 172 26.16 -28.01 15.40
CA SER A 172 27.06 -28.49 16.46
C SER A 172 26.53 -28.09 17.84
N ILE A 173 25.80 -28.99 18.51
CA ILE A 173 26.27 -29.89 19.58
C ILE A 173 25.19 -30.96 19.76
#